data_AF-A0A4Q1HHK5-F1
#
_entry.id   AF-A0A4Q1HHK5-F1
#
_cell.length_a   1.000
_cell.length_b   1.000
_cell.length_c   1.000
_cell.angle_alpha   90.00
_cell.angle_beta   90.00
_cell.angle_gamma   90.00
#
_symmetry.space_group_name_H-M   'P 1'
#
loop_
_entity.id
_entity.type
_entity.pdbx_description
1 polymer ?
#
loop_
_entity_poly.entity_id
_entity_poly.type
_entity_poly.pdbx_seq_one_letter_code
_entity_poly.pdbx_strand_id
1 'polypeptide(L)'
;MVCPYIDSSSAVPEGAAPGADDSPDAKRAGDAATPPAREGRGVFTTTDSPCVAVCSTLYDDVCRGCGRTAMEVAEWVFLSPEEKQVIWTRIRAEGYPRRKG
;
A
#
# COMPACT_ATOMS: atom_id res chain seq x y z
N MET A 1 -11.06 26.55 -27.00
CA MET A 1 -11.26 26.52 -25.53
C MET A 1 -10.01 25.88 -24.95
N VAL A 2 -9.00 26.72 -24.71
CA VAL A 2 -7.64 26.34 -24.28
C VAL A 2 -7.54 26.68 -22.80
N CYS A 3 -6.94 25.80 -21.98
CA CYS A 3 -6.68 26.06 -20.57
C CYS A 3 -5.78 27.30 -20.42
N PRO A 4 -6.26 28.41 -19.81
CA PRO A 4 -5.58 29.70 -19.88
C PRO A 4 -4.41 29.87 -18.89
N TYR A 5 -3.93 28.81 -18.22
CA TYR A 5 -3.02 28.95 -17.06
C TYR A 5 -1.62 28.39 -17.26
N ILE A 6 -1.27 27.90 -18.44
CA ILE A 6 0.09 27.39 -18.66
C ILE A 6 0.59 27.95 -19.99
N ASP A 7 1.11 29.18 -19.95
CA ASP A 7 2.26 29.50 -20.79
C ASP A 7 3.17 30.57 -20.17
N SER A 8 4.45 30.19 -20.16
CA SER A 8 5.67 31.02 -20.24
C SER A 8 6.30 31.66 -18.99
N SER A 9 7.55 31.19 -18.80
CA SER A 9 8.72 31.88 -18.24
C SER A 9 8.90 31.77 -16.71
N SER A 10 9.89 31.06 -16.14
CA SER A 10 11.25 30.79 -16.63
C SER A 10 11.98 29.71 -15.79
N ALA A 11 12.69 28.83 -16.51
CA ALA A 11 13.96 28.18 -16.15
C ALA A 11 14.03 27.21 -14.94
N VAL A 12 13.95 25.90 -15.22
CA VAL A 12 14.72 24.90 -14.46
C VAL A 12 16.07 24.72 -15.14
N PRO A 13 17.21 24.97 -14.47
CA PRO A 13 18.53 24.81 -15.09
C PRO A 13 18.87 23.33 -15.29
N GLU A 14 19.37 23.00 -16.48
CA GLU A 14 20.11 21.78 -16.76
C GLU A 14 21.34 21.72 -15.82
N GLY A 15 21.43 20.70 -14.96
CA GLY A 15 22.66 20.45 -14.19
C GLY A 15 22.53 19.97 -12.74
N ALA A 16 21.48 19.27 -12.32
CA ALA A 16 21.47 18.57 -11.03
C ALA A 16 21.85 17.09 -11.23
N ALA A 17 23.06 16.72 -10.81
CA ALA A 17 23.56 15.36 -10.82
C ALA A 17 22.64 14.40 -10.01
N PRO A 18 22.45 13.15 -10.43
CA PRO A 18 21.87 12.14 -9.56
C PRO A 18 22.88 11.80 -8.45
N GLY A 19 22.61 12.30 -7.25
CA GLY A 19 23.25 11.82 -6.03
C GLY A 19 22.86 10.36 -5.81
N ALA A 20 23.87 9.51 -5.66
CA ALA A 20 23.75 8.12 -5.28
C ALA A 20 23.13 8.01 -3.88
N ASP A 21 22.03 7.27 -3.75
CA ASP A 21 21.59 6.77 -2.45
C ASP A 21 22.35 5.45 -2.22
N ASP A 22 23.48 5.58 -1.54
CA ASP A 22 24.28 4.51 -0.97
C ASP A 22 23.58 4.00 0.30
N SER A 23 22.95 2.84 0.22
CA SER A 23 22.54 2.06 1.40
C SER A 23 23.03 0.63 1.25
N PRO A 24 24.07 0.21 2.01
CA PRO A 24 24.60 -1.13 1.94
C PRO A 24 23.85 -2.11 2.87
N ASP A 25 23.34 -3.16 2.23
CA ASP A 25 23.24 -4.57 2.63
C ASP A 25 22.75 -4.97 4.04
N ALA A 26 21.58 -5.64 4.08
CA ALA A 26 21.33 -6.70 5.06
C ALA A 26 20.41 -7.81 4.49
N LYS A 27 21.03 -8.70 3.71
CA LYS A 27 20.72 -10.14 3.53
C LYS A 27 19.31 -10.59 3.12
N ARG A 28 19.23 -11.16 1.91
CA ARG A 28 18.48 -12.41 1.71
C ARG A 28 19.21 -13.37 0.76
N ALA A 29 19.91 -14.33 1.36
CA ALA A 29 20.38 -15.52 0.66
C ALA A 29 19.28 -16.59 0.66
N GLY A 30 19.11 -17.29 -0.47
CA GLY A 30 18.38 -18.55 -0.52
C GLY A 30 17.72 -18.87 -1.87
N ASP A 31 18.53 -19.18 -2.87
CA ASP A 31 18.13 -19.69 -4.19
C ASP A 31 17.51 -21.10 -4.15
N ALA A 32 16.46 -21.33 -4.94
CA ALA A 32 16.15 -22.64 -5.52
C ALA A 32 15.48 -22.43 -6.88
N ALA A 33 16.08 -23.03 -7.90
CA ALA A 33 15.83 -22.80 -9.32
C ALA A 33 14.37 -23.07 -9.77
N THR A 34 13.89 -22.16 -10.61
CA THR A 34 12.60 -22.16 -11.30
C THR A 34 12.49 -23.24 -12.40
N PRO A 35 11.47 -24.13 -12.40
CA PRO A 35 11.03 -24.82 -13.62
C PRO A 35 10.17 -23.89 -14.49
N PRO A 36 10.21 -23.97 -15.83
CA PRO A 36 9.61 -22.97 -16.71
C PRO A 36 8.08 -23.04 -16.71
N ALA A 37 7.51 -21.84 -16.58
CA ALA A 37 6.10 -21.52 -16.41
C ALA A 37 5.17 -22.08 -17.48
N ARG A 38 3.95 -22.50 -17.08
CA ARG A 38 2.66 -22.17 -17.74
C ARG A 38 1.46 -22.37 -16.78
N GLU A 39 1.26 -21.53 -15.76
CA GLU A 39 -0.02 -21.47 -14.99
C GLU A 39 -0.07 -20.21 -14.10
N GLY A 40 -1.18 -19.45 -14.20
CA GLY A 40 -1.67 -18.45 -13.22
C GLY A 40 -0.79 -17.26 -12.81
N ARG A 41 -1.18 -16.04 -13.23
CA ARG A 41 -0.71 -14.74 -12.69
C ARG A 41 -0.58 -14.74 -11.17
N GLY A 42 0.62 -14.48 -10.67
CA GLY A 42 0.94 -13.90 -9.35
C GLY A 42 0.17 -14.47 -8.15
N VAL A 43 0.79 -15.41 -7.42
CA VAL A 43 0.29 -15.78 -6.10
C VAL A 43 0.55 -14.63 -5.14
N PHE A 44 -0.41 -13.72 -5.01
CA PHE A 44 -0.52 -12.82 -3.87
C PHE A 44 -0.89 -13.68 -2.66
N THR A 45 0.13 -14.20 -1.98
CA THR A 45 -0.01 -14.81 -0.66
C THR A 45 -0.77 -13.84 0.24
N THR A 46 -1.75 -14.34 1.00
CA THR A 46 -2.61 -13.58 1.93
C THR A 46 -1.87 -12.38 2.53
N THR A 47 -2.19 -11.18 2.04
CA THR A 47 -1.58 -9.94 2.51
C THR A 47 -1.89 -9.74 3.98
N ASP A 48 -0.90 -9.29 4.76
CA ASP A 48 -1.02 -9.01 6.21
C ASP A 48 -2.09 -7.96 6.57
N SER A 49 -2.69 -7.33 5.56
CA SER A 49 -3.67 -6.26 5.66
C SER A 49 -4.89 -6.59 4.79
N PRO A 50 -6.13 -6.55 5.33
CA PRO A 50 -7.35 -6.82 4.57
C PRO A 50 -7.78 -5.63 3.68
N CYS A 51 -6.83 -4.79 3.24
CA CYS A 51 -7.13 -3.60 2.46
C CYS A 51 -7.46 -3.97 1.01
N VAL A 52 -8.53 -3.40 0.47
CA VAL A 52 -8.97 -3.58 -0.92
C VAL A 52 -8.55 -2.42 -1.84
N ALA A 53 -7.59 -1.61 -1.40
CA ALA A 53 -7.05 -0.43 -2.09
C ALA A 53 -8.08 0.67 -2.45
N VAL A 54 -9.29 0.61 -1.88
CA VAL A 54 -10.32 1.65 -1.99
C VAL A 54 -10.80 1.99 -0.58
N CYS A 55 -10.68 3.26 -0.19
CA CYS A 55 -11.07 3.74 1.14
C CYS A 55 -12.32 4.60 1.07
N SER A 56 -13.27 4.38 1.99
CA SER A 56 -14.47 5.22 2.14
C SER A 56 -14.40 6.20 3.31
N THR A 57 -13.29 6.23 4.06
CA THR A 57 -13.17 7.03 5.29
C THR A 57 -13.10 8.54 5.06
N LEU A 58 -13.10 8.97 3.80
CA LEU A 58 -13.32 10.37 3.46
C LEU A 58 -14.76 10.82 3.76
N TYR A 59 -15.71 9.87 3.76
CA TYR A 59 -17.14 10.12 3.94
C TYR A 59 -17.79 9.27 5.05
N ASP A 60 -17.10 8.25 5.55
CA ASP A 60 -17.54 7.37 6.64
C ASP A 60 -16.52 7.36 7.78
N ASP A 61 -16.95 7.10 9.02
CA ASP A 61 -16.00 6.95 10.14
C ASP A 61 -15.20 5.63 10.06
N VAL A 62 -15.80 4.59 9.47
CA VAL A 62 -15.23 3.25 9.30
C VAL A 62 -15.25 2.86 7.82
N CYS A 63 -14.12 2.40 7.30
CA CYS A 63 -13.99 1.96 5.92
C CYS A 63 -14.90 0.76 5.63
N ARG A 64 -15.82 0.89 4.68
CA ARG A 64 -16.74 -0.19 4.27
C ARG A 64 -16.03 -1.38 3.63
N GLY A 65 -14.81 -1.20 3.14
CA GLY A 65 -14.00 -2.26 2.55
C GLY A 65 -13.28 -3.10 3.61
N CYS A 66 -12.45 -2.44 4.43
CA CYS A 66 -11.51 -3.11 5.32
C CYS A 66 -11.85 -3.02 6.82
N GLY A 67 -12.89 -2.28 7.22
CA GLY A 67 -13.36 -2.18 8.61
C GLY A 67 -12.51 -1.30 9.54
N ARG A 68 -11.51 -0.61 9.01
CA ARG A 68 -10.63 0.30 9.78
C ARG A 68 -11.13 1.74 9.76
N THR A 69 -10.87 2.46 10.84
CA THR A 69 -11.01 3.93 10.93
C THR A 69 -9.94 4.64 10.12
N ALA A 70 -10.11 5.93 9.84
CA ALA A 70 -9.10 6.73 9.13
C ALA A 70 -7.73 6.68 9.83
N MET A 71 -7.70 6.77 11.16
CA MET A 71 -6.46 6.72 11.95
C MET A 71 -5.76 5.36 11.86
N GLU A 72 -6.50 4.26 12.02
CA GLU A 72 -5.93 2.91 11.89
C GLU A 72 -5.39 2.62 10.48
N VAL A 73 -5.97 3.25 9.44
CA VAL A 73 -5.45 3.16 8.06
C VAL A 73 -4.16 3.95 7.91
N ALA A 74 -4.12 5.20 8.40
CA ALA A 74 -2.95 6.08 8.29
C ALA A 74 -1.75 5.53 9.09
N GLU A 75 -1.99 5.04 10.30
CA GLU A 75 -0.94 4.55 11.20
C GLU A 75 -0.52 3.11 10.91
N TRP A 76 -1.19 2.39 10.02
CA TRP A 76 -1.01 0.94 9.83
C TRP A 76 0.46 0.51 9.66
N VAL A 77 1.28 1.33 8.99
CA VAL A 77 2.70 1.04 8.74
C VAL A 77 3.55 1.20 10.00
N PHE A 78 3.13 2.03 10.95
CA PHE A 78 3.83 2.34 12.20
C PHE A 78 3.37 1.49 13.38
N LEU A 79 2.17 0.91 13.31
CA LEU A 79 1.65 0.05 14.37
C LEU A 79 2.54 -1.18 14.61
N SER A 80 2.73 -1.49 15.89
CA SER A 80 3.35 -2.73 16.36
C SER A 80 2.53 -3.97 15.94
N PRO A 81 3.14 -5.17 15.93
CA PRO A 81 2.42 -6.42 15.67
C PRO A 81 1.23 -6.64 16.62
N GLU A 82 1.38 -6.26 17.89
CA GLU A 82 0.35 -6.39 18.92
C GLU A 82 -0.85 -5.49 18.63
N GLU A 83 -0.60 -4.21 18.29
CA GLU A 83 -1.65 -3.27 17.91
C GLU A 83 -2.37 -3.71 16.63
N LYS A 84 -1.63 -4.19 15.63
CA LYS A 84 -2.21 -4.79 14.40
C LYS A 84 -3.11 -5.96 14.74
N GLN A 85 -2.73 -6.82 15.70
CA GLN A 85 -3.51 -7.97 16.10
C GLN A 85 -4.82 -7.59 16.84
N VAL A 86 -4.78 -6.53 17.66
CA VAL A 86 -5.98 -5.99 18.30
C VAL A 86 -6.98 -5.50 17.24
N ILE A 87 -6.52 -4.72 16.26
CA ILE A 87 -7.36 -4.24 15.15
C ILE A 87 -7.88 -5.43 14.34
N TRP A 88 -7.03 -6.41 14.04
CA TRP A 88 -7.42 -7.62 13.32
C TRP A 88 -8.52 -8.42 14.03
N THR A 89 -8.45 -8.51 15.36
CA THR A 89 -9.45 -9.20 16.16
C THR A 89 -10.79 -8.48 16.07
N ARG A 90 -10.78 -7.14 16.21
CA ARG A 90 -11.97 -6.30 16.08
C ARG A 90 -12.63 -6.44 14.70
N ILE A 91 -11.88 -6.19 13.62
CA ILE A 91 -12.43 -6.19 12.25
C ILE A 91 -12.98 -7.57 11.84
N ARG A 92 -12.35 -8.66 12.29
CA ARG A 92 -12.86 -10.02 12.05
C ARG A 92 -14.15 -10.29 12.82
N ALA A 93 -14.25 -9.83 14.07
CA ALA A 93 -15.47 -9.95 14.86
C ALA A 93 -16.65 -9.18 14.23
N GLU A 94 -16.37 -8.05 13.58
CA GLU A 94 -17.36 -7.25 12.82
C GLU A 94 -17.71 -7.86 11.44
N GLY A 95 -17.00 -8.91 11.02
CA GLY A 95 -17.22 -9.62 9.75
C GLY A 95 -16.56 -8.97 8.53
N TYR A 96 -15.50 -8.18 8.71
CA TYR A 96 -14.69 -7.67 7.61
C TYR A 96 -13.56 -8.65 7.21
N PRO A 97 -13.07 -8.59 5.96
CA PRO A 97 -13.61 -7.81 4.84
C PRO A 97 -14.89 -8.43 4.28
N ARG A 98 -15.91 -7.59 4.02
CA ARG A 98 -17.19 -8.02 3.44
C ARG A 98 -16.99 -8.34 1.96
N ARG A 99 -16.69 -9.59 1.62
CA ARG A 99 -16.70 -10.06 0.23
C ARG A 99 -18.12 -9.90 -0.32
N LYS A 100 -18.32 -9.07 -1.34
CA LYS A 100 -19.53 -9.18 -2.15
C LYS A 100 -19.42 -10.50 -2.92
N GLY A 101 -20.36 -11.40 -2.69
CA GLY A 101 -20.58 -12.57 -3.55
C GLY A 101 -21.02 -12.15 -4.94
#